data_AF-A2ETF1-F1
#
_entry.id   AF-A2ETF1-F1
#
_cell.length_a   1.000
_cell.length_b   1.000
_cell.length_c   1.000
_cell.angle_alpha   90.00
_cell.angle_beta   90.00
_cell.angle_gamma   90.00
#
_symmetry.space_group_name_H-M   'P 1'
#
loop_
_entity.id
_entity.type
_entity.pdbx_description
1 polymer ?
#
loop_
_entity_poly.entity_id
_entity_poly.type
_entity_poly.pdbx_seq_one_letter_code
_entity_poly.pdbx_strand_id
1 'polypeptide(L)'
;MTNPPNRGSTSRSRSPSKSFSKNTSNQPKERPPDAEIQQSLEEYLETGKLPEPDMKEYVFQLINRLRVRSLLLGQYNEAKKLDYIIKEMNDLYKQEIADQVNELSQSTLNEKRQEYQQKWNEVNEKWQQKIEQQKNENQKYLINMENRQNDEILQFRKKWQTPEFIESFNKPSNVLLNLRYQETKLALMRNYDEAAKLRELANKRQIEEENEMRGNMQTQMRREYFKIKERHDKERDSLEEHQQKTLEKLESQRIKDLKEYQVSDRPPHVSRIQLAMISNDRSHVQTALQTPRTATSLAVFRNTRHARLNLDPMNDDDFSTLENESQLYKRRSAIFLSQPQSRLPSRPMSRSTSRSYSPSKL
;
A
#
# COMPACT_ATOMS: atom_id res chain seq x y z
N MET A 1 -17.16 6.40 -37.51
CA MET A 1 -18.45 6.51 -36.78
C MET A 1 -18.13 6.17 -35.33
N THR A 2 -18.02 7.07 -34.37
CA THR A 2 -18.98 8.08 -33.91
C THR A 2 -18.29 9.14 -33.04
N ASN A 3 -18.56 10.40 -33.35
CA ASN A 3 -18.54 11.66 -32.57
C ASN A 3 -17.42 12.02 -31.56
N PRO A 4 -16.81 13.22 -31.69
CA PRO A 4 -15.96 13.84 -30.67
C PRO A 4 -16.77 14.54 -29.57
N PRO A 5 -16.26 14.65 -28.33
CA PRO A 5 -16.93 15.41 -27.28
C PRO A 5 -16.76 16.93 -27.49
N ASN A 6 -17.92 17.54 -27.50
CA ASN A 6 -18.29 18.93 -27.61
C ASN A 6 -17.52 19.85 -26.63
N ARG A 7 -16.83 20.87 -27.16
CA ARG A 7 -16.25 21.98 -26.38
C ARG A 7 -17.39 22.92 -25.94
N GLY A 8 -17.85 22.71 -24.71
CA GLY A 8 -18.84 23.53 -24.05
C GLY A 8 -18.37 24.98 -23.88
N SER A 9 -19.15 25.86 -24.47
CA SER A 9 -19.14 27.31 -24.43
C SER A 9 -19.00 27.90 -23.03
N THR A 10 -18.16 28.94 -22.98
CA THR A 10 -18.06 29.97 -21.93
C THR A 10 -19.42 30.63 -21.65
N SER A 11 -20.03 30.33 -20.51
CA SER A 11 -21.10 31.14 -19.92
C SER A 11 -20.57 31.88 -18.70
N ARG A 12 -20.05 33.09 -18.92
CA ARG A 12 -19.86 34.10 -17.86
C ARG A 12 -21.23 34.48 -17.33
N SER A 13 -21.71 33.76 -16.32
CA SER A 13 -22.86 34.16 -15.51
C SER A 13 -22.50 35.46 -14.79
N ARG A 14 -23.05 36.57 -15.28
CA ARG A 14 -23.09 37.84 -14.55
C ARG A 14 -23.81 37.57 -13.23
N SER A 15 -23.08 37.65 -12.13
CA SER A 15 -23.65 37.57 -10.79
C SER A 15 -24.74 38.64 -10.63
N PRO A 16 -25.93 38.30 -10.12
CA PRO A 16 -26.98 39.26 -9.89
C PRO A 16 -26.51 40.22 -8.80
N SER A 17 -26.50 41.52 -9.11
CA SER A 17 -26.34 42.57 -8.11
C SER A 17 -27.51 42.47 -7.14
N LYS A 18 -27.30 41.80 -6.00
CA LYS A 18 -28.21 41.86 -4.86
C LYS A 18 -28.25 43.31 -4.40
N SER A 19 -29.25 44.04 -4.86
CA SER A 19 -29.72 45.28 -4.26
C SER A 19 -30.10 44.96 -2.82
N PHE A 20 -29.21 45.28 -1.88
CA PHE A 20 -29.47 45.23 -0.46
C PHE A 20 -30.53 46.29 -0.15
N SER A 21 -31.79 45.91 -0.28
CA SER A 21 -32.93 46.67 0.23
C SER A 21 -32.87 46.63 1.76
N LYS A 22 -32.11 47.55 2.37
CA LYS A 22 -32.24 47.88 3.78
C LYS A 22 -33.59 48.58 3.96
N ASN A 23 -34.64 47.77 4.04
CA ASN A 23 -35.94 48.20 4.53
C ASN A 23 -35.98 47.92 6.04
N THR A 24 -35.06 48.55 6.78
CA THR A 24 -35.22 48.69 8.23
C THR A 24 -36.30 49.74 8.42
N SER A 25 -37.48 49.25 8.76
CA SER A 25 -38.60 50.02 9.30
C SER A 25 -38.10 51.02 10.35
N ASN A 26 -37.82 52.26 9.94
CA ASN A 26 -37.64 53.43 10.80
C ASN A 26 -39.02 53.84 11.34
N GLN A 27 -39.66 52.95 12.10
CA GLN A 27 -40.72 53.38 13.00
C GLN A 27 -40.03 54.22 14.08
N PRO A 28 -40.46 55.48 14.30
CA PRO A 28 -39.94 56.28 15.41
C PRO A 28 -40.24 55.51 16.70
N LYS A 29 -39.20 55.01 17.38
CA LYS A 29 -39.38 54.41 18.71
C LYS A 29 -40.00 55.47 19.61
N GLU A 30 -41.16 55.18 20.19
CA GLU A 30 -41.82 56.10 21.12
C GLU A 30 -40.87 56.45 22.26
N ARG A 31 -40.80 57.74 22.59
CA ARG A 31 -39.92 58.22 23.66
C ARG A 31 -40.42 57.61 24.99
N PRO A 32 -39.56 56.94 25.76
CA PRO A 32 -39.91 56.41 27.07
C PRO A 32 -40.39 57.54 27.99
N PRO A 33 -41.35 57.28 28.89
CA PRO A 33 -41.79 58.27 29.86
C PRO A 33 -40.63 58.70 30.77
N ASP A 34 -40.57 60.00 31.10
CA ASP A 34 -39.45 60.59 31.82
C ASP A 34 -39.19 59.95 33.20
N ALA A 35 -40.22 59.39 33.83
CA ALA A 35 -40.10 58.66 35.09
C ALA A 35 -39.25 57.38 34.96
N GLU A 36 -39.40 56.63 33.86
CA GLU A 36 -38.62 55.41 33.63
C GLU A 36 -37.16 55.73 33.31
N ILE A 37 -36.91 56.83 32.59
CA ILE A 37 -35.56 57.31 32.30
C ILE A 37 -34.85 57.70 33.60
N GLN A 38 -35.57 58.36 34.51
CA GLN A 38 -35.02 58.76 35.81
C GLN A 38 -34.79 57.55 36.73
N GLN A 39 -35.74 56.61 36.77
CA GLN A 39 -35.59 55.37 37.52
C GLN A 39 -34.39 54.55 37.03
N SER A 40 -34.17 54.46 35.72
CA SER A 40 -33.01 53.77 35.14
C SER A 40 -31.69 54.42 35.53
N LEU A 41 -31.66 55.76 35.61
CA LEU A 41 -30.48 56.48 36.10
C LEU A 41 -30.23 56.20 37.59
N GLU A 42 -31.27 56.21 38.41
CA GLU A 42 -31.18 55.89 39.84
C GLU A 42 -30.74 54.44 40.05
N GLU A 43 -31.27 53.48 39.29
CA GLU A 43 -30.85 52.07 39.35
C GLU A 43 -29.37 51.91 38.96
N TYR A 44 -28.88 52.63 37.94
CA TYR A 44 -27.46 52.61 37.61
C TYR A 44 -26.60 53.15 38.78
N LEU A 45 -27.03 54.24 39.42
CA LEU A 45 -26.29 54.83 40.54
C LEU A 45 -26.27 53.93 41.78
N GLU A 46 -27.34 53.19 42.03
CA GLU A 46 -27.45 52.29 43.20
C GLU A 46 -26.81 50.93 42.95
N THR A 47 -27.03 50.34 41.77
CA THR A 47 -26.69 48.94 41.49
C THR A 47 -25.53 48.76 40.52
N GLY A 48 -25.15 49.81 39.78
CA GLY A 48 -24.15 49.74 38.71
C GLY A 48 -24.63 49.02 37.44
N LYS A 49 -25.92 48.67 37.34
CA LYS A 49 -26.46 48.02 36.15
C LYS A 49 -26.64 49.03 35.02
N LEU A 50 -26.09 48.70 33.85
CA LEU A 50 -26.26 49.50 32.64
C LEU A 50 -27.74 49.61 32.26
N PRO A 51 -28.21 50.81 31.85
CA PRO A 51 -29.50 50.96 31.22
C PRO A 51 -29.62 50.09 29.96
N GLU A 52 -30.84 49.75 29.59
CA GLU A 52 -31.11 49.02 28.36
C GLU A 52 -30.62 49.81 27.12
N PRO A 53 -30.12 49.17 26.04
CA PRO A 53 -29.58 49.88 24.87
C PRO A 53 -30.53 50.89 24.25
N ASP A 54 -31.84 50.64 24.37
CA ASP A 54 -32.91 51.52 23.89
C ASP A 54 -33.12 52.75 24.80
N MET A 55 -32.82 52.63 26.10
CA MET A 55 -32.92 53.70 27.10
C MET A 55 -31.65 54.54 27.21
N LYS A 56 -30.51 54.00 26.77
CA LYS A 56 -29.17 54.59 26.83
C LYS A 56 -29.15 56.08 26.46
N GLU A 57 -29.61 56.41 25.26
CA GLU A 57 -29.53 57.77 24.71
C GLU A 57 -30.32 58.77 25.57
N TYR A 58 -31.48 58.34 26.07
CA TYR A 58 -32.34 59.17 26.92
C TYR A 58 -31.75 59.40 28.31
N VAL A 59 -31.12 58.38 28.90
CA VAL A 59 -30.40 58.51 30.17
C VAL A 59 -29.19 59.44 30.02
N PHE A 60 -28.42 59.33 28.92
CA PHE A 60 -27.33 60.26 28.64
C PHE A 60 -27.84 61.70 28.46
N GLN A 61 -28.97 61.91 27.80
CA GLN A 61 -29.58 63.23 27.67
C GLN A 61 -30.01 63.79 29.04
N LEU A 62 -30.59 62.96 29.92
CA LEU A 62 -30.96 63.37 31.27
C LEU A 62 -29.72 63.77 32.09
N ILE A 63 -28.67 62.94 32.11
CA ILE A 63 -27.43 63.25 32.83
C ILE A 63 -26.78 64.54 32.29
N ASN A 64 -26.76 64.73 30.98
CA ASN A 64 -26.24 65.97 30.37
C ASN A 64 -27.05 67.20 30.78
N ARG A 65 -28.38 67.11 30.84
CA ARG A 65 -29.24 68.21 31.33
C ARG A 65 -28.95 68.52 32.80
N LEU A 66 -28.83 67.50 33.64
CA LEU A 66 -28.48 67.66 35.06
C LEU A 66 -27.09 68.30 35.22
N ARG A 67 -26.10 67.84 34.44
CA ARG A 67 -24.75 68.42 34.43
C ARG A 67 -24.76 69.91 34.09
N VAL A 68 -25.43 70.29 33.00
CA VAL A 68 -25.55 71.70 32.59
C VAL A 68 -26.24 72.53 33.68
N ARG A 69 -27.29 71.98 34.29
CA ARG A 69 -27.97 72.64 35.42
C ARG A 69 -27.04 72.84 36.62
N SER A 70 -26.27 71.84 37.03
CA SER A 70 -25.30 71.96 38.14
C SER A 70 -24.20 72.98 37.81
N LEU A 71 -23.75 73.08 36.55
CA LEU A 71 -22.81 74.12 36.12
C LEU A 71 -23.39 75.53 36.23
N LEU A 72 -24.64 75.73 35.81
CA LEU A 72 -25.34 77.02 35.93
C LEU A 72 -25.53 77.46 37.39
N LEU A 73 -25.73 76.50 38.29
CA LEU A 73 -25.87 76.74 39.73
C LEU A 73 -24.53 76.86 40.48
N GLY A 74 -23.39 76.75 39.79
CA GLY A 74 -22.06 76.81 40.40
C GLY A 74 -21.65 75.56 41.20
N GLN A 75 -22.37 74.44 41.04
CA GLN A 75 -22.11 73.17 41.73
C GLN A 75 -21.12 72.30 40.95
N TYR A 76 -19.87 72.75 40.88
CA TYR A 76 -18.82 72.10 40.07
C TYR A 76 -18.53 70.65 40.47
N ASN A 77 -18.62 70.32 41.76
CA ASN A 77 -18.36 68.97 42.26
C ASN A 77 -19.39 67.96 41.73
N GLU A 78 -20.65 68.36 41.62
CA GLU A 78 -21.73 67.51 41.10
C GLU A 78 -21.60 67.35 39.58
N ALA A 79 -21.33 68.44 38.86
CA ALA A 79 -21.06 68.38 37.42
C ALA A 79 -19.88 67.42 37.11
N LYS A 80 -18.81 67.45 37.92
CA LYS A 80 -17.68 66.54 37.80
C LYS A 80 -18.06 65.08 38.05
N LYS A 81 -18.96 64.79 39.01
CA LYS A 81 -19.47 63.43 39.24
C LYS A 81 -20.28 62.93 38.04
N LEU A 82 -21.15 63.78 37.49
CA LEU A 82 -21.96 63.44 36.32
C LEU A 82 -21.09 63.19 35.07
N ASP A 83 -20.01 63.96 34.89
CA ASP A 83 -19.01 63.68 33.84
C ASP A 83 -18.30 62.35 34.03
N TYR A 84 -17.95 61.99 35.26
CA TYR A 84 -17.36 60.68 35.57
C TYR A 84 -18.32 59.55 35.23
N ILE A 85 -19.60 59.68 35.63
CA ILE A 85 -20.66 58.71 35.33
C ILE A 85 -20.85 58.56 33.82
N ILE A 86 -20.92 59.66 33.06
CA ILE A 86 -21.01 59.61 31.59
C ILE A 86 -19.85 58.83 30.99
N LYS A 87 -18.62 59.06 31.47
CA LYS A 87 -17.43 58.38 30.98
C LYS A 87 -17.46 56.90 31.30
N GLU A 88 -17.75 56.56 32.55
CA GLU A 88 -17.85 55.18 33.04
C GLU A 88 -18.91 54.38 32.27
N MET A 89 -20.12 54.91 32.15
CA MET A 89 -21.19 54.29 31.37
C MET A 89 -20.77 54.05 29.92
N ASN A 90 -20.12 55.05 29.28
CA ASN A 90 -19.66 54.89 27.90
C ASN A 90 -18.60 53.79 27.76
N ASP A 91 -17.67 53.70 28.71
CA ASP A 91 -16.63 52.68 28.68
C ASP A 91 -17.22 51.28 28.95
N LEU A 92 -18.19 51.16 29.85
CA LEU A 92 -18.95 49.93 30.10
C LEU A 92 -19.75 49.48 28.88
N TYR A 93 -20.49 50.37 28.19
CA TYR A 93 -21.18 50.00 26.95
C TYR A 93 -20.23 49.59 25.82
N LYS A 94 -19.07 50.24 25.69
CA LYS A 94 -18.05 49.82 24.71
C LYS A 94 -17.55 48.42 25.02
N GLN A 95 -17.34 48.11 26.30
CA GLN A 95 -16.93 46.79 26.74
C GLN A 95 -18.01 45.75 26.44
N GLU A 96 -19.28 46.01 26.76
CA GLU A 96 -20.39 45.09 26.47
C GLU A 96 -20.53 44.82 24.97
N ILE A 97 -20.45 45.84 24.11
CA ILE A 97 -20.47 45.68 22.65
C ILE A 97 -19.26 44.86 22.19
N ALA A 98 -18.07 45.11 22.73
CA ALA A 98 -16.88 44.34 22.41
C ALA A 98 -17.04 42.87 22.82
N ASP A 99 -17.61 42.60 23.99
CA ASP A 99 -17.86 41.26 24.50
C ASP A 99 -18.89 40.51 23.65
N GLN A 100 -20.00 41.16 23.26
CA GLN A 100 -20.99 40.58 22.33
C GLN A 100 -20.38 40.27 20.96
N VAL A 101 -19.59 41.17 20.39
CA VAL A 101 -18.89 40.95 19.12
C VAL A 101 -17.87 39.80 19.26
N ASN A 102 -17.16 39.73 20.38
CA ASN A 102 -16.23 38.65 20.67
C ASN A 102 -16.95 37.31 20.82
N GLU A 103 -18.09 37.25 21.50
CA GLU A 103 -18.90 36.05 21.68
C GLU A 103 -19.45 35.53 20.35
N LEU A 104 -20.02 36.42 19.52
CA LEU A 104 -20.46 36.06 18.17
C LEU A 104 -19.29 35.56 17.31
N SER A 105 -18.14 36.23 17.39
CA SER A 105 -16.91 35.80 16.71
C SER A 105 -16.48 34.40 17.19
N GLN A 106 -16.48 34.15 18.49
CA GLN A 106 -16.15 32.83 19.07
C GLN A 106 -17.14 31.75 18.64
N SER A 107 -18.45 32.04 18.64
CA SER A 107 -19.48 31.11 18.19
C SER A 107 -19.26 30.71 16.73
N THR A 108 -19.05 31.69 15.83
CA THR A 108 -18.81 31.38 14.41
C THR A 108 -17.49 30.63 14.17
N LEU A 109 -16.45 30.87 14.98
CA LEU A 109 -15.21 30.09 14.93
C LEU A 109 -15.42 28.65 15.43
N ASN A 110 -16.22 28.46 16.48
CA ASN A 110 -16.55 27.14 17.02
C ASN A 110 -17.40 26.32 16.04
N GLU A 111 -18.40 26.93 15.40
CA GLU A 111 -19.19 26.29 14.34
C GLU A 111 -18.31 25.81 13.19
N LYS A 112 -17.43 26.68 12.68
CA LYS A 112 -16.46 26.30 11.64
C LYS A 112 -15.58 25.15 12.09
N ARG A 113 -15.06 25.18 13.32
CA ARG A 113 -14.23 24.10 13.88
C ARG A 113 -15.00 22.77 13.88
N GLN A 114 -16.27 22.77 14.30
CA GLN A 114 -17.12 21.58 14.29
C GLN A 114 -17.34 21.05 12.87
N GLU A 115 -17.62 21.92 11.90
CA GLU A 115 -17.76 21.51 10.49
C GLU A 115 -16.47 20.87 9.95
N TYR A 116 -15.30 21.45 10.25
CA TYR A 116 -14.02 20.87 9.83
C TYR A 116 -13.76 19.51 10.49
N GLN A 117 -14.13 19.36 11.76
CA GLN A 117 -13.99 18.10 12.47
C GLN A 117 -14.91 17.02 11.89
N GLN A 118 -16.15 17.36 11.55
CA GLN A 118 -17.07 16.43 10.87
C GLN A 118 -16.53 16.00 9.51
N LYS A 119 -16.07 16.95 8.68
CA LYS A 119 -15.45 16.64 7.37
C LYS A 119 -14.20 15.77 7.52
N TRP A 120 -13.36 16.02 8.52
CA TRP A 120 -12.19 15.18 8.81
C TRP A 120 -12.61 13.75 9.14
N ASN A 121 -13.63 13.57 10.00
CA ASN A 121 -14.14 12.25 10.37
C ASN A 121 -14.72 11.50 9.15
N GLU A 122 -15.55 12.15 8.34
CA GLU A 122 -16.13 11.54 7.13
C GLU A 122 -15.05 11.09 6.14
N VAL A 123 -14.04 11.92 5.90
CA VAL A 123 -12.93 11.58 4.99
C VAL A 123 -12.12 10.42 5.57
N ASN A 124 -11.86 10.44 6.88
CA ASN A 124 -11.15 9.37 7.54
C ASN A 124 -11.88 8.02 7.45
N GLU A 125 -13.18 8.02 7.70
CA GLU A 125 -14.03 6.81 7.62
C GLU A 125 -14.07 6.25 6.18
N LYS A 126 -14.26 7.11 5.17
CA LYS A 126 -14.22 6.71 3.76
C LYS A 126 -12.90 6.02 3.40
N TRP A 127 -11.78 6.55 3.86
CA TRP A 127 -10.46 5.93 3.62
C TRP A 127 -10.28 4.62 4.39
N GLN A 128 -10.78 4.52 5.62
CA GLN A 128 -10.76 3.27 6.38
C GLN A 128 -11.53 2.17 5.67
N GLN A 129 -12.76 2.46 5.23
CA GLN A 129 -13.59 1.52 4.46
C GLN A 129 -12.87 1.07 3.16
N LYS A 130 -12.22 2.00 2.45
CA LYS A 130 -11.47 1.68 1.24
C LYS A 130 -10.26 0.79 1.49
N ILE A 131 -9.52 1.05 2.57
CA ILE A 131 -8.38 0.21 2.98
C ILE A 131 -8.87 -1.19 3.36
N GLU A 132 -9.98 -1.29 4.08
CA GLU A 132 -10.58 -2.57 4.47
C GLU A 132 -11.07 -3.36 3.25
N GLN A 133 -11.75 -2.71 2.31
CA GLN A 133 -12.14 -3.33 1.04
C GLN A 133 -10.92 -3.88 0.29
N GLN A 134 -9.83 -3.10 0.18
CA GLN A 134 -8.60 -3.55 -0.45
C GLN A 134 -8.00 -4.77 0.26
N LYS A 135 -8.01 -4.81 1.60
CA LYS A 135 -7.53 -5.98 2.37
C LYS A 135 -8.37 -7.22 2.09
N ASN A 136 -9.69 -7.08 2.03
CA ASN A 136 -10.60 -8.17 1.72
C ASN A 136 -10.40 -8.71 0.29
N GLU A 137 -10.20 -7.82 -0.68
CA GLU A 137 -9.85 -8.22 -2.06
C GLU A 137 -8.51 -8.95 -2.10
N ASN A 138 -7.49 -8.42 -1.45
CA ASN A 138 -6.16 -9.04 -1.36
C ASN A 138 -6.24 -10.46 -0.77
N GLN A 139 -7.06 -10.67 0.27
CA GLN A 139 -7.29 -11.98 0.87
C GLN A 139 -7.97 -12.95 -0.11
N LYS A 140 -8.98 -12.50 -0.86
CA LYS A 140 -9.63 -13.33 -1.90
C LYS A 140 -8.64 -13.75 -2.98
N TYR A 141 -7.77 -12.82 -3.41
CA TYR A 141 -6.72 -13.12 -4.38
C TYR A 141 -5.72 -14.15 -3.84
N LEU A 142 -5.32 -14.03 -2.57
CA LEU A 142 -4.41 -14.98 -1.92
C LEU A 142 -5.02 -16.39 -1.88
N ILE A 143 -6.29 -16.52 -1.48
CA ILE A 143 -7.00 -17.81 -1.44
C ILE A 143 -7.07 -18.44 -2.84
N ASN A 144 -7.41 -17.65 -3.87
CA ASN A 144 -7.49 -18.13 -5.25
C ASN A 144 -6.10 -18.61 -5.74
N MET A 145 -5.06 -17.84 -5.45
CA MET A 145 -3.68 -18.19 -5.78
C MET A 145 -3.27 -19.50 -5.10
N GLU A 146 -3.55 -19.68 -3.80
CA GLU A 146 -3.28 -20.92 -3.07
C GLU A 146 -4.02 -22.12 -3.64
N ASN A 147 -5.30 -21.97 -3.99
CA ASN A 147 -6.08 -23.05 -4.61
C ASN A 147 -5.44 -23.50 -5.94
N ARG A 148 -5.04 -22.55 -6.79
CA ARG A 148 -4.36 -22.87 -8.05
C ARG A 148 -3.02 -23.56 -7.82
N GLN A 149 -2.26 -23.12 -6.81
CA GLN A 149 -0.99 -23.76 -6.44
C GLN A 149 -1.20 -25.19 -5.95
N ASN A 150 -2.24 -25.43 -5.15
CA ASN A 150 -2.62 -26.77 -4.68
C ASN A 150 -3.03 -27.68 -5.84
N ASP A 151 -3.85 -27.17 -6.77
CA ASP A 151 -4.25 -27.91 -7.97
C ASP A 151 -3.03 -28.31 -8.82
N GLU A 152 -2.05 -27.42 -8.97
CA GLU A 152 -0.82 -27.72 -9.70
C GLU A 152 0.00 -28.82 -9.00
N ILE A 153 0.07 -28.82 -7.67
CA ILE A 153 0.73 -29.89 -6.89
C ILE A 153 -0.04 -31.21 -7.06
N LEU A 154 -1.37 -31.18 -7.05
CA LEU A 154 -2.19 -32.38 -7.29
C LEU A 154 -1.98 -32.94 -8.70
N GLN A 155 -1.93 -32.09 -9.72
CA GLN A 155 -1.63 -32.51 -11.09
C GLN A 155 -0.22 -33.09 -11.20
N PHE A 156 0.75 -32.49 -10.51
CA PHE A 156 2.11 -33.03 -10.42
C PHE A 156 2.10 -34.42 -9.79
N ARG A 157 1.44 -34.63 -8.64
CA ARG A 157 1.32 -35.95 -8.00
C ARG A 157 0.70 -36.98 -8.94
N LYS A 158 -0.43 -36.64 -9.57
CA LYS A 158 -1.11 -37.51 -10.54
C LYS A 158 -0.18 -37.92 -11.68
N LYS A 159 0.56 -36.97 -12.27
CA LYS A 159 1.53 -37.23 -13.35
C LYS A 159 2.56 -38.28 -12.93
N TRP A 160 3.16 -38.14 -11.74
CA TRP A 160 4.21 -39.04 -11.25
C TRP A 160 3.70 -40.39 -10.71
N GLN A 161 2.40 -40.49 -10.42
CA GLN A 161 1.74 -41.75 -10.08
C GLN A 161 1.28 -42.54 -11.31
N THR A 162 1.16 -41.90 -12.48
CA THR A 162 0.74 -42.61 -13.71
C THR A 162 1.83 -43.57 -14.22
N PRO A 163 1.49 -44.84 -14.49
CA PRO A 163 2.47 -45.83 -15.00
C PRO A 163 3.04 -45.41 -16.35
N GLU A 164 2.26 -44.76 -17.20
CA GLU A 164 2.70 -44.24 -18.51
C GLU A 164 3.89 -43.29 -18.41
N PHE A 165 3.91 -42.44 -17.38
CA PHE A 165 5.03 -41.52 -17.16
C PHE A 165 6.27 -42.28 -16.66
N ILE A 166 6.09 -43.28 -15.81
CA ILE A 166 7.17 -44.13 -15.27
C ILE A 166 7.80 -44.99 -16.36
N GLU A 167 7.03 -45.44 -17.35
CA GLU A 167 7.54 -46.18 -18.50
C GLU A 167 8.60 -45.41 -19.29
N SER A 168 8.59 -44.07 -19.24
CA SER A 168 9.62 -43.25 -19.89
C SER A 168 11.03 -43.46 -19.31
N PHE A 169 11.11 -43.86 -18.03
CA PHE A 169 12.33 -44.23 -17.31
C PHE A 169 12.66 -45.72 -17.45
N ASN A 170 11.78 -46.52 -18.05
CA ASN A 170 11.93 -47.97 -18.18
C ASN A 170 12.76 -48.39 -19.41
N LYS A 171 13.86 -47.68 -19.67
CA LYS A 171 14.72 -47.96 -20.83
C LYS A 171 15.95 -48.74 -20.36
N PRO A 172 16.04 -50.06 -20.66
CA PRO A 172 17.21 -50.85 -20.27
C PRO A 172 18.45 -50.35 -20.99
N SER A 173 19.62 -50.53 -20.38
CA SER A 173 20.86 -50.19 -21.06
C SER A 173 21.14 -51.16 -22.22
N ASN A 174 21.91 -50.69 -23.21
CA ASN A 174 22.38 -51.55 -24.30
C ASN A 174 23.23 -52.73 -23.79
N VAL A 175 23.90 -52.58 -22.65
CA VAL A 175 24.71 -53.64 -22.03
C VAL A 175 23.80 -54.77 -21.55
N LEU A 176 22.75 -54.45 -20.80
CA LEU A 176 21.76 -55.43 -20.35
C LEU A 176 21.07 -56.11 -21.54
N LEU A 177 20.68 -55.34 -22.56
CA LEU A 177 20.10 -55.87 -23.78
C LEU A 177 21.03 -56.83 -24.53
N ASN A 178 22.34 -56.54 -24.56
CA ASN A 178 23.35 -57.41 -25.17
C ASN A 178 23.55 -58.71 -24.36
N LEU A 179 23.59 -58.64 -23.03
CA LEU A 179 23.71 -59.82 -22.16
C LEU A 179 22.51 -60.77 -22.35
N ARG A 180 21.28 -60.24 -22.36
CA ARG A 180 20.06 -61.02 -22.64
C ARG A 180 20.06 -61.64 -24.04
N TYR A 181 20.57 -60.89 -25.02
CA TYR A 181 20.71 -61.40 -26.38
C TYR A 181 21.72 -62.57 -26.46
N GLN A 182 22.89 -62.44 -25.81
CA GLN A 182 23.90 -63.51 -25.76
C GLN A 182 23.40 -64.74 -24.99
N GLU A 183 22.73 -64.54 -23.85
CA GLU A 183 22.05 -65.58 -23.07
C GLU A 183 21.12 -66.40 -23.97
N THR A 184 20.22 -65.72 -24.70
CA THR A 184 19.27 -66.37 -25.61
C THR A 184 19.98 -67.14 -26.73
N LYS A 185 21.03 -66.55 -27.31
CA LYS A 185 21.81 -67.18 -28.37
C LYS A 185 22.50 -68.48 -27.90
N LEU A 186 23.11 -68.48 -26.72
CA LEU A 186 23.76 -69.69 -26.16
C LEU A 186 22.75 -70.78 -25.81
N ALA A 187 21.59 -70.40 -25.27
CA ALA A 187 20.50 -71.33 -24.99
C ALA A 187 19.99 -72.02 -26.28
N LEU A 188 19.85 -71.27 -27.39
CA LEU A 188 19.49 -71.83 -28.70
C LEU A 188 20.56 -72.79 -29.25
N MET A 189 21.83 -72.53 -28.95
CA MET A 189 22.96 -73.41 -29.29
C MET A 189 23.07 -74.63 -28.34
N ARG A 190 22.15 -74.80 -27.38
CA ARG A 190 22.13 -75.87 -26.36
C ARG A 190 23.33 -75.84 -25.39
N ASN A 191 24.00 -74.71 -25.23
CA ASN A 191 25.08 -74.54 -24.25
C ASN A 191 24.52 -73.96 -22.93
N TYR A 192 23.89 -74.82 -22.14
CA TYR A 192 23.10 -74.40 -20.98
C TYR A 192 23.94 -73.85 -19.82
N ASP A 193 25.13 -74.39 -19.60
CA ASP A 193 25.99 -73.99 -18.48
C ASP A 193 26.48 -72.54 -18.64
N GLU A 194 26.87 -72.15 -19.85
CA GLU A 194 27.27 -70.78 -20.14
C GLU A 194 26.08 -69.81 -20.15
N ALA A 195 24.93 -70.25 -20.69
CA ALA A 195 23.70 -69.46 -20.66
C ALA A 195 23.25 -69.16 -19.21
N ALA A 196 23.36 -70.12 -18.29
CA ALA A 196 23.04 -69.92 -16.88
C ALA A 196 23.94 -68.85 -16.22
N LYS A 197 25.24 -68.85 -16.53
CA LYS A 197 26.18 -67.82 -16.04
C LYS A 197 25.83 -66.43 -16.58
N LEU A 198 25.52 -66.32 -17.88
CA LEU A 198 25.10 -65.04 -18.47
C LEU A 198 23.76 -64.56 -17.90
N ARG A 199 22.82 -65.46 -17.61
CA ARG A 199 21.55 -65.12 -16.95
C ARG A 199 21.77 -64.50 -15.58
N GLU A 200 22.64 -65.10 -14.75
CA GLU A 200 22.97 -64.56 -13.43
C GLU A 200 23.60 -63.17 -13.54
N LEU A 201 24.53 -62.98 -14.47
CA LEU A 201 25.16 -61.69 -14.74
C LEU A 201 24.14 -60.64 -15.22
N ALA A 202 23.25 -61.01 -16.15
CA ALA A 202 22.19 -60.15 -16.65
C ALA A 202 21.20 -59.77 -15.54
N ASN A 203 20.84 -60.70 -14.66
CA ASN A 203 19.97 -60.42 -13.51
C ASN A 203 20.62 -59.45 -12.53
N LYS A 204 21.90 -59.65 -12.18
CA LYS A 204 22.66 -58.70 -11.33
C LYS A 204 22.66 -57.31 -11.95
N ARG A 205 22.96 -57.23 -13.25
CA ARG A 205 22.99 -55.96 -13.98
C ARG A 205 21.62 -55.28 -14.05
N GLN A 206 20.55 -56.06 -14.21
CA GLN A 206 19.19 -55.54 -14.21
C GLN A 206 18.83 -54.88 -12.87
N ILE A 207 19.17 -55.50 -11.75
CA ILE A 207 18.92 -54.95 -10.40
C ILE A 207 19.70 -53.63 -10.21
N GLU A 208 20.96 -53.57 -10.65
CA GLU A 208 21.75 -52.33 -10.61
C GLU A 208 21.10 -51.21 -11.42
N GLU A 209 20.68 -51.50 -12.66
CA GLU A 209 20.03 -50.53 -13.54
C GLU A 209 18.66 -50.09 -13.01
N GLU A 210 17.87 -51.00 -12.45
CA GLU A 210 16.60 -50.67 -11.77
C GLU A 210 16.81 -49.67 -10.62
N ASN A 211 17.84 -49.89 -9.80
CA ASN A 211 18.17 -48.99 -8.69
C ASN A 211 18.69 -47.63 -9.19
N GLU A 212 19.55 -47.61 -10.20
CA GLU A 212 20.06 -46.37 -10.80
C GLU A 212 18.93 -45.56 -11.43
N MET A 213 18.03 -46.22 -12.18
CA MET A 213 16.88 -45.56 -12.80
C MET A 213 15.89 -45.06 -11.76
N ARG A 214 15.65 -45.80 -10.67
CA ARG A 214 14.85 -45.32 -9.53
C ARG A 214 15.46 -44.05 -8.91
N GLY A 215 16.78 -44.02 -8.68
CA GLY A 215 17.48 -42.85 -8.15
C GLY A 215 17.43 -41.64 -9.09
N ASN A 216 17.60 -41.86 -10.39
CA ASN A 216 17.49 -40.81 -11.41
C ASN A 216 16.07 -40.24 -11.47
N MET A 217 15.05 -41.11 -11.45
CA MET A 217 13.64 -40.75 -11.42
C MET A 217 13.32 -39.88 -10.19
N GLN A 218 13.75 -40.30 -9.00
CA GLN A 218 13.60 -39.53 -7.77
C GLN A 218 14.30 -38.17 -7.83
N THR A 219 15.51 -38.11 -8.40
CA THR A 219 16.26 -36.87 -8.56
C THR A 219 15.56 -35.91 -9.51
N GLN A 220 15.00 -36.40 -10.62
CA GLN A 220 14.23 -35.58 -11.55
C GLN A 220 12.94 -35.08 -10.92
N MET A 221 12.21 -35.96 -10.22
CA MET A 221 11.00 -35.60 -9.47
C MET A 221 11.28 -34.50 -8.46
N ARG A 222 12.35 -34.64 -7.66
CA ARG A 222 12.84 -33.60 -6.73
C ARG A 222 13.01 -32.27 -7.45
N ARG A 223 13.81 -32.25 -8.52
CA ARG A 223 14.10 -31.02 -9.27
C ARG A 223 12.83 -30.34 -9.81
N GLU A 224 11.92 -31.10 -10.41
CA GLU A 224 10.66 -30.55 -10.92
C GLU A 224 9.78 -30.00 -9.78
N TYR A 225 9.66 -30.72 -8.67
CA TYR A 225 8.89 -30.27 -7.50
C TYR A 225 9.47 -28.99 -6.90
N PHE A 226 10.79 -28.93 -6.71
CA PHE A 226 11.47 -27.72 -6.23
C PHE A 226 11.25 -26.53 -7.15
N LYS A 227 11.28 -26.74 -8.48
CA LYS A 227 11.00 -25.68 -9.45
C LYS A 227 9.56 -25.15 -9.33
N ILE A 228 8.57 -26.03 -9.12
CA ILE A 228 7.17 -25.62 -8.88
C ILE A 228 7.08 -24.77 -7.61
N LYS A 229 7.65 -25.26 -6.49
CA LYS A 229 7.64 -24.56 -5.21
C LYS A 229 8.38 -23.23 -5.24
N GLU A 230 9.54 -23.15 -5.89
CA GLU A 230 10.28 -21.89 -6.04
C GLU A 230 9.46 -20.85 -6.81
N ARG A 231 8.76 -21.25 -7.87
CA ARG A 231 7.85 -20.35 -8.60
C ARG A 231 6.65 -19.93 -7.73
N HIS A 232 6.08 -20.85 -6.95
CA HIS A 232 4.97 -20.56 -6.03
C HIS A 232 5.37 -19.53 -4.96
N ASP A 233 6.56 -19.69 -4.40
CA ASP A 233 7.11 -18.77 -3.40
C ASP A 233 7.39 -17.39 -4.01
N LYS A 234 8.04 -17.32 -5.19
CA LYS A 234 8.26 -16.04 -5.89
C LYS A 234 6.96 -15.31 -6.22
N GLU A 235 5.92 -16.06 -6.62
CA GLU A 235 4.61 -15.50 -6.89
C GLU A 235 3.95 -14.94 -5.61
N ARG A 236 4.06 -15.67 -4.48
CA ARG A 236 3.57 -15.20 -3.18
C ARG A 236 4.30 -13.92 -2.77
N ASP A 237 5.63 -13.91 -2.83
CA ASP A 237 6.46 -12.77 -2.43
C ASP A 237 6.14 -11.53 -3.28
N SER A 238 6.02 -11.71 -4.61
CA SER A 238 5.64 -10.62 -5.52
C SER A 238 4.23 -10.08 -5.26
N LEU A 239 3.29 -10.95 -4.89
CA LEU A 239 1.93 -10.56 -4.56
C LEU A 239 1.90 -9.77 -3.24
N GLU A 240 2.57 -10.28 -2.21
CA GLU A 240 2.68 -9.60 -0.91
C GLU A 240 3.32 -8.21 -1.04
N GLU A 241 4.41 -8.09 -1.79
CA GLU A 241 5.07 -6.81 -2.05
C GLU A 241 4.13 -5.82 -2.78
N HIS A 242 3.40 -6.29 -3.79
CA HIS A 242 2.42 -5.48 -4.50
C HIS A 242 1.27 -5.02 -3.59
N GLN A 243 0.75 -5.92 -2.75
CA GLN A 243 -0.31 -5.62 -1.80
C GLN A 243 0.15 -4.58 -0.78
N GLN A 244 1.36 -4.74 -0.22
CA GLN A 244 1.95 -3.79 0.71
C GLN A 244 2.09 -2.40 0.09
N LYS A 245 2.70 -2.30 -1.10
CA LYS A 245 2.84 -1.01 -1.82
C LYS A 245 1.49 -0.34 -2.09
N THR A 246 0.48 -1.14 -2.41
CA THR A 246 -0.88 -0.63 -2.65
C THR A 246 -1.49 -0.06 -1.37
N LEU A 247 -1.34 -0.75 -0.24
CA LEU A 247 -1.80 -0.26 1.07
C LEU A 247 -1.05 0.99 1.50
N GLU A 248 0.28 1.02 1.39
CA GLU A 248 1.11 2.19 1.71
C GLU A 248 0.71 3.42 0.88
N LYS A 249 0.36 3.21 -0.40
CA LYS A 249 -0.14 4.27 -1.28
C LYS A 249 -1.50 4.80 -0.82
N LEU A 250 -2.43 3.92 -0.42
CA LEU A 250 -3.74 4.31 0.11
C LEU A 250 -3.59 5.08 1.43
N GLU A 251 -2.71 4.62 2.32
CA GLU A 251 -2.41 5.30 3.59
C GLU A 251 -1.76 6.66 3.37
N SER A 252 -0.80 6.75 2.45
CA SER A 252 -0.17 8.02 2.07
C SER A 252 -1.19 9.01 1.53
N GLN A 253 -2.16 8.54 0.73
CA GLN A 253 -3.23 9.40 0.21
C GLN A 253 -4.19 9.83 1.33
N ARG A 254 -4.58 8.91 2.21
CA ARG A 254 -5.36 9.23 3.43
C ARG A 254 -4.68 10.31 4.26
N ILE A 255 -3.38 10.18 4.53
CA ILE A 255 -2.63 11.17 5.32
C ILE A 255 -2.60 12.53 4.61
N LYS A 256 -2.40 12.56 3.30
CA LYS A 256 -2.43 13.80 2.51
C LYS A 256 -3.78 14.50 2.60
N ASP A 257 -4.86 13.77 2.36
CA ASP A 257 -6.23 14.31 2.41
C ASP A 257 -6.59 14.78 3.82
N LEU A 258 -6.24 14.03 4.87
CA LEU A 258 -6.48 14.44 6.26
C LEU A 258 -5.68 15.67 6.67
N LYS A 259 -4.48 15.87 6.09
CA LYS A 259 -3.64 17.04 6.35
C LYS A 259 -4.29 18.33 5.84
N GLU A 260 -5.07 18.28 4.77
CA GLU A 260 -5.80 19.46 4.26
C GLU A 260 -6.78 20.03 5.31
N TYR A 261 -7.40 19.15 6.09
CA TYR A 261 -8.31 19.53 7.17
C TYR A 261 -7.59 19.89 8.48
N GLN A 262 -6.35 19.46 8.69
CA GLN A 262 -5.52 19.88 9.84
C GLN A 262 -4.85 21.24 9.65
N VAL A 263 -4.57 21.66 8.41
CA VAL A 263 -3.83 22.90 8.11
C VAL A 263 -4.74 24.15 8.13
N SER A 264 -6.06 24.00 8.27
CA SER A 264 -7.01 25.12 8.26
C SER A 264 -6.85 26.13 9.42
N ASP A 265 -6.00 25.86 10.41
CA ASP A 265 -5.61 26.83 11.45
C ASP A 265 -4.39 27.70 11.08
N ARG A 266 -3.79 27.54 9.89
CA ARG A 266 -2.67 28.37 9.43
C ARG A 266 -3.11 29.40 8.38
N PRO A 267 -2.69 30.68 8.52
CA PRO A 267 -2.99 31.70 7.52
C PRO A 267 -2.42 31.30 6.15
N PRO A 268 -3.15 31.56 5.05
CA PRO A 268 -2.84 31.00 3.74
C PRO A 268 -1.53 31.57 3.18
N HIS A 269 -0.54 30.71 3.01
CA HIS A 269 0.70 31.02 2.31
C HIS A 269 0.50 30.82 0.81
N VAL A 270 0.53 31.93 0.07
CA VAL A 270 0.47 31.92 -1.40
C VAL A 270 1.76 31.33 -1.93
N SER A 271 1.69 30.25 -2.70
CA SER A 271 2.84 29.68 -3.40
C SER A 271 2.61 29.65 -4.91
N ARG A 272 3.67 30.04 -5.60
CA ARG A 272 3.75 30.33 -7.03
C ARG A 272 3.95 29.04 -7.80
N ILE A 273 3.01 28.74 -8.69
CA ILE A 273 3.03 27.59 -9.60
C ILE A 273 4.13 27.78 -10.65
N GLN A 274 4.93 26.74 -10.88
CA GLN A 274 5.80 26.60 -12.06
C GLN A 274 5.32 25.44 -12.93
N LEU A 275 5.33 25.69 -14.24
CA LEU A 275 4.84 24.84 -15.32
C LEU A 275 5.75 23.64 -15.60
N ALA A 276 5.12 22.61 -16.17
CA ALA A 276 5.68 21.37 -16.67
C ALA A 276 6.76 21.54 -17.77
N MET A 277 7.60 20.51 -17.89
CA MET A 277 8.32 20.16 -19.13
C MET A 277 8.07 18.68 -19.41
N ILE A 278 7.55 18.42 -20.62
CA ILE A 278 7.44 17.12 -21.28
C ILE A 278 8.59 17.06 -22.30
N SER A 279 9.25 15.92 -22.41
CA SER A 279 10.09 15.52 -23.56
C SER A 279 10.04 13.98 -23.64
N ASN A 280 9.50 13.41 -24.74
CA ASN A 280 10.16 12.99 -26.00
C ASN A 280 11.19 11.86 -25.80
N ASP A 281 11.41 10.88 -26.68
CA ASP A 281 10.77 10.29 -27.85
C ASP A 281 11.71 9.13 -28.28
N ARG A 282 11.21 8.10 -28.99
CA ARG A 282 11.94 7.09 -29.82
C ARG A 282 12.98 6.15 -29.17
N SER A 283 12.91 4.84 -29.43
CA SER A 283 13.34 4.29 -30.73
C SER A 283 12.84 2.87 -31.01
N HIS A 284 12.73 2.62 -32.31
CA HIS A 284 12.28 1.44 -33.02
C HIS A 284 13.48 0.89 -33.81
N VAL A 285 13.77 -0.42 -33.77
CA VAL A 285 14.53 -1.16 -34.81
C VAL A 285 14.05 -2.62 -34.86
N GLN A 286 13.78 -3.09 -36.08
CA GLN A 286 13.49 -4.48 -36.46
C GLN A 286 14.78 -5.22 -36.87
N THR A 287 14.72 -6.56 -36.89
CA THR A 287 15.37 -7.55 -37.79
C THR A 287 15.20 -8.93 -37.11
N ALA A 288 15.14 -10.11 -37.71
CA ALA A 288 14.91 -10.66 -39.05
C ALA A 288 14.68 -12.19 -38.86
N LEU A 289 14.17 -12.89 -39.88
CA LEU A 289 13.72 -14.30 -39.87
C LEU A 289 14.79 -15.34 -40.31
N GLN A 290 14.40 -16.63 -40.19
CA GLN A 290 14.84 -17.88 -40.89
C GLN A 290 15.94 -18.75 -40.24
N THR A 291 15.94 -20.10 -40.24
CA THR A 291 15.15 -21.13 -40.98
C THR A 291 15.15 -22.52 -40.29
N PRO A 292 14.22 -23.42 -40.68
CA PRO A 292 14.06 -24.79 -40.18
C PRO A 292 14.65 -25.88 -41.12
N ARG A 293 15.00 -27.04 -40.53
CA ARG A 293 15.35 -28.36 -41.12
C ARG A 293 16.82 -28.64 -41.49
N THR A 294 17.45 -29.53 -40.72
CA THR A 294 18.17 -30.72 -41.22
C THR A 294 18.49 -31.69 -40.07
N ALA A 295 18.35 -33.00 -40.32
CA ALA A 295 18.84 -34.14 -39.52
C ALA A 295 17.90 -34.85 -38.52
N THR A 296 16.68 -35.24 -38.92
CA THR A 296 15.78 -36.05 -38.05
C THR A 296 15.00 -37.15 -38.80
N SER A 297 15.63 -37.88 -39.71
CA SER A 297 14.94 -38.97 -40.43
C SER A 297 15.92 -40.01 -40.99
N LEU A 298 16.36 -41.00 -40.17
CA LEU A 298 16.87 -42.35 -40.57
C LEU A 298 17.48 -43.15 -39.37
N ALA A 299 16.74 -43.36 -38.26
CA ALA A 299 17.28 -44.10 -37.10
C ALA A 299 16.35 -45.12 -36.42
N VAL A 300 15.12 -45.34 -36.90
CA VAL A 300 14.07 -46.00 -36.10
C VAL A 300 13.84 -47.50 -36.40
N PHE A 301 14.55 -48.13 -37.34
CA PHE A 301 14.15 -49.48 -37.80
C PHE A 301 15.03 -50.68 -37.36
N ARG A 302 15.77 -50.61 -36.24
CA ARG A 302 16.62 -51.74 -35.77
C ARG A 302 16.46 -52.19 -34.30
N ASN A 303 15.57 -51.58 -33.51
CA ASN A 303 15.53 -51.79 -32.05
C ASN A 303 14.18 -52.27 -31.52
N THR A 304 13.95 -53.58 -31.51
CA THR A 304 13.00 -54.20 -30.56
C THR A 304 13.76 -55.21 -29.73
N ARG A 305 14.44 -54.70 -28.71
CA ARG A 305 14.96 -55.48 -27.60
C ARG A 305 14.31 -54.90 -26.36
N HIS A 306 13.37 -55.63 -25.77
CA HIS A 306 12.67 -55.18 -24.57
C HIS A 306 13.02 -56.11 -23.42
N ALA A 307 14.12 -55.80 -22.74
CA ALA A 307 14.16 -56.05 -21.31
C ALA A 307 13.39 -54.88 -20.67
N ARG A 308 12.23 -55.13 -20.07
CA ARG A 308 11.56 -54.11 -19.26
C ARG A 308 12.14 -54.19 -17.86
N LEU A 309 12.65 -53.08 -17.35
CA LEU A 309 12.91 -52.87 -15.93
C LEU A 309 11.55 -52.80 -15.23
N ASN A 310 11.43 -53.37 -14.04
CA ASN A 310 10.19 -53.27 -13.27
C ASN A 310 10.33 -52.09 -12.29
N LEU A 311 9.88 -50.90 -12.72
CA LEU A 311 9.82 -49.72 -11.86
C LEU A 311 8.40 -49.58 -11.32
N ASP A 312 8.27 -49.61 -10.00
CA ASP A 312 7.00 -49.38 -9.32
C ASP A 312 6.64 -47.89 -9.33
N PRO A 313 5.34 -47.55 -9.34
CA PRO A 313 4.88 -46.19 -9.12
C PRO A 313 5.33 -45.60 -7.78
N MET A 314 5.53 -44.28 -7.78
CA MET A 314 5.89 -43.56 -6.55
C MET A 314 4.72 -43.58 -5.56
N ASN A 315 5.04 -43.81 -4.29
CA ASN A 315 4.05 -43.84 -3.21
C ASN A 315 3.82 -42.44 -2.62
N ASP A 316 2.71 -42.25 -1.90
CA ASP A 316 2.40 -40.98 -1.23
C ASP A 316 3.46 -40.58 -0.17
N ASP A 317 4.14 -41.56 0.40
CA ASP A 317 5.24 -41.34 1.36
C ASP A 317 6.42 -40.59 0.70
N ASP A 318 6.74 -40.89 -0.56
CA ASP A 318 7.82 -40.22 -1.29
C ASP A 318 7.51 -38.72 -1.41
N PHE A 319 6.26 -38.35 -1.71
CA PHE A 319 5.84 -36.94 -1.77
C PHE A 319 5.89 -36.24 -0.42
N SER A 320 5.57 -36.96 0.66
CA SER A 320 5.66 -36.43 2.03
C SER A 320 7.11 -36.10 2.39
N THR A 321 8.07 -36.93 1.98
CA THR A 321 9.50 -36.63 2.17
C THR A 321 9.95 -35.38 1.39
N LEU A 322 9.47 -35.21 0.15
CA LEU A 322 9.76 -34.03 -0.67
C LEU A 322 9.21 -32.75 -0.03
N GLU A 323 8.00 -32.82 0.52
CA GLU A 323 7.38 -31.69 1.18
C GLU A 323 8.20 -31.26 2.40
N ASN A 324 8.62 -32.20 3.23
CA ASN A 324 9.51 -31.94 4.37
C ASN A 324 10.86 -31.38 3.94
N GLU A 325 11.48 -31.93 2.88
CA GLU A 325 12.76 -31.46 2.35
C GLU A 325 12.65 -30.01 1.84
N SER A 326 11.55 -29.68 1.17
CA SER A 326 11.30 -28.31 0.69
C SER A 326 11.18 -27.29 1.81
N GLN A 327 10.52 -27.66 2.91
CA GLN A 327 10.42 -26.80 4.10
C GLN A 327 11.79 -26.58 4.75
N LEU A 328 12.64 -27.62 4.82
CA LEU A 328 14.00 -27.51 5.35
C LEU A 328 14.88 -26.60 4.48
N TYR A 329 14.76 -26.71 3.16
CA TYR A 329 15.48 -25.83 2.23
C TYR A 329 15.14 -24.36 2.48
N LYS A 330 13.84 -24.06 2.62
CA LYS A 330 13.34 -22.70 2.92
C LYS A 330 13.88 -22.16 4.26
N ARG A 331 13.92 -23.00 5.30
CA ARG A 331 14.51 -22.61 6.60
C ARG A 331 16.01 -22.32 6.49
N ARG A 332 16.75 -23.14 5.74
CA ARG A 332 18.20 -22.95 5.54
C ARG A 332 18.52 -21.68 4.75
N SER A 333 17.77 -21.39 3.69
CA SER A 333 17.95 -20.15 2.93
C SER A 333 17.64 -18.92 3.78
N ALA A 334 16.59 -18.97 4.60
CA ALA A 334 16.25 -17.87 5.52
C ALA A 334 17.37 -17.59 6.54
N ILE A 335 17.96 -18.64 7.14
CA ILE A 335 19.08 -18.50 8.08
C ILE A 335 20.28 -17.83 7.40
N PHE A 336 20.62 -18.25 6.17
CA PHE A 336 21.75 -17.69 5.43
C PHE A 336 21.56 -16.20 5.10
N LEU A 337 20.35 -15.77 4.74
CA LEU A 337 20.06 -14.35 4.50
C LEU A 337 20.02 -13.51 5.78
N SER A 338 19.65 -14.11 6.93
CA SER A 338 19.53 -13.41 8.21
C SER A 338 20.85 -13.20 8.95
N GLN A 339 21.96 -13.85 8.54
CA GLN A 339 23.25 -13.59 9.17
C GLN A 339 23.64 -12.14 8.88
N PRO A 340 23.72 -11.27 9.91
CA PRO A 340 24.24 -9.93 9.71
C PRO A 340 25.61 -10.11 9.08
N GLN A 341 25.88 -9.43 7.96
CA GLN A 341 27.22 -9.41 7.39
C GLN A 341 28.14 -8.75 8.41
N SER A 342 28.59 -9.54 9.38
CA SER A 342 29.62 -9.19 10.33
C SER A 342 30.79 -8.84 9.44
N ARG A 343 31.06 -7.54 9.36
CA ARG A 343 32.10 -6.92 8.55
C ARG A 343 33.31 -7.85 8.58
N LEU A 344 33.58 -8.50 7.44
CA LEU A 344 34.77 -9.34 7.32
C LEU A 344 35.93 -8.48 7.81
N PRO A 345 36.75 -8.98 8.77
CA PRO A 345 37.88 -8.21 9.26
C PRO A 345 38.70 -7.82 8.04
N SER A 346 38.82 -6.52 7.81
CA SER A 346 39.49 -5.92 6.66
C SER A 346 40.85 -6.59 6.52
N ARG A 347 40.96 -7.43 5.48
CA ARG A 347 42.12 -8.26 5.21
C ARG A 347 43.34 -7.33 5.15
N PRO A 348 44.36 -7.48 6.01
CA PRO A 348 45.52 -6.61 5.98
C PRO A 348 46.19 -6.74 4.62
N MET A 349 46.35 -5.62 3.92
CA MET A 349 47.07 -5.53 2.66
C MET A 349 48.49 -6.04 2.88
N SER A 350 48.76 -7.27 2.45
CA SER A 350 50.10 -7.86 2.45
C SER A 350 50.99 -7.01 1.56
N ARG A 351 51.95 -6.32 2.17
CA ARG A 351 53.03 -5.58 1.51
C ARG A 351 53.74 -6.49 0.51
N SER A 352 53.77 -6.07 -0.74
CA SER A 352 54.60 -6.65 -1.79
C SER A 352 56.08 -6.53 -1.40
N THR A 353 56.71 -7.63 -0.99
CA THR A 353 58.17 -7.71 -0.88
C THR A 353 58.75 -7.86 -2.28
N SER A 354 59.38 -6.80 -2.77
CA SER A 354 60.23 -6.76 -3.95
C SER A 354 61.38 -7.76 -3.82
N ARG A 355 61.42 -8.75 -4.71
CA ARG A 355 62.48 -9.75 -4.82
C ARG A 355 63.64 -9.19 -5.64
N SER A 356 64.73 -8.81 -4.98
CA SER A 356 65.99 -8.40 -5.60
C SER A 356 66.71 -9.61 -6.20
N TYR A 357 67.00 -9.55 -7.50
CA TYR A 357 67.88 -10.49 -8.21
C TYR A 357 69.34 -10.08 -8.02
N SER A 358 70.17 -10.97 -7.47
CA SER A 358 71.64 -10.85 -7.51
C SER A 358 72.20 -11.68 -8.67
N PRO A 359 73.09 -11.14 -9.51
CA PRO A 359 73.76 -11.92 -10.55
C PRO A 359 75.02 -12.60 -10.00
N SER A 360 75.09 -13.91 -10.20
CA SER A 360 76.27 -14.74 -9.90
C SER A 360 77.33 -14.58 -11.00
N LYS A 361 78.56 -14.34 -10.57
CA LYS A 361 79.77 -14.32 -11.39
C LYS A 361 80.13 -15.74 -11.87
N LEU A 362 80.59 -15.83 -13.11
CA LEU A 362 81.49 -16.88 -13.62
C LEU A 362 82.75 -16.19 -14.12
#